data_AF-A0A7L9BHV3-F1
#
_entry.id   AF-A0A7L9BHV3-F1
#
_cell.length_a   1.000
_cell.length_b   1.000
_cell.length_c   1.000
_cell.angle_alpha   90.00
_cell.angle_beta   90.00
_cell.angle_gamma   90.00
#
_symmetry.space_group_name_H-M   'P 1'
#
loop_
_entity.id
_entity.type
_entity.pdbx_description
1 polymer ?
#
loop_
_entity_poly.entity_id
_entity_poly.type
_entity_poly.pdbx_seq_one_letter_code
_entity_poly.pdbx_strand_id
1 'polypeptide(L)'
;MIRAFNLLLFALASVVAFPQKLKYKDIFSLLSTNQYEAAEPFLKKYLKETTDNPNAYLYLGLIYEQKAIKEDVLKNTQQALVNMDSAILLFNKANAMITDKEIKKEKDYYAMYSQRDLRTGVMEIKLAHIQFDLQNRINGMRERKDKVNMVKHYFTETQSAYTRCNELFVGLQQGYPGLREFYLRADDRVVAQLKELSTTFDAASKSFENYKTSISNLGKTPYNQQWNLREIKDFKTDGAEMTDFYQNNLLIWNYKLFAEQAIKIIDNELKPVKADLVTYDIEINKLSDKLKADSVSVQSGLARLAESLLNDKLKKLDPEPLPMDVLALKMADLEYKSALVDSRKLKDSADVFLQLELIKREIKQLKKVDSLAVKLLMRNVDEEALNYQHFVTSTYNSTSLLKSWIKAEREFADREMKKKFEELAQRTEAINWLLAGSDSIPLTIQRKSKFKPLLIEQRYSAGIVFTDSLNGEGYFYNITPSRKPTIKVKFPIDKANLKERRLEGIRARLTVDQGENIFFVLIWWGQKVKEKYPATLTKIYRSDGLSWAINLPMDFVPEELQFQVDTGDLILRAGEQRIVVDKSGKIK
;
A
#
# COMPACT_ATOMS: atom_id res chain seq x y z
N MET A 1 43.49 -36.56 -90.91
CA MET A 1 43.49 -36.23 -89.46
C MET A 1 42.04 -36.18 -89.01
N ILE A 2 41.46 -37.32 -88.61
CA ILE A 2 41.35 -37.85 -87.23
C ILE A 2 40.23 -37.15 -86.42
N ARG A 3 39.22 -37.96 -86.07
CA ARG A 3 38.15 -37.82 -85.06
C ARG A 3 36.78 -37.30 -85.50
N ALA A 4 36.15 -38.10 -86.35
CA ALA A 4 34.72 -38.41 -86.30
C ALA A 4 34.54 -39.77 -85.58
N PHE A 5 34.39 -39.78 -84.25
CA PHE A 5 33.97 -40.95 -83.45
C PHE A 5 33.84 -40.48 -82.00
N ASN A 6 32.61 -40.39 -81.47
CA ASN A 6 32.22 -40.33 -80.03
C ASN A 6 30.90 -39.57 -79.77
N LEU A 7 29.93 -39.67 -80.68
CA LEU A 7 28.59 -39.10 -80.47
C LEU A 7 27.52 -40.05 -81.01
N LEU A 8 27.62 -41.35 -80.68
CA LEU A 8 26.55 -42.31 -80.99
C LEU A 8 26.68 -43.63 -80.20
N LEU A 9 26.86 -43.57 -78.87
CA LEU A 9 26.93 -44.78 -78.04
C LEU A 9 26.28 -44.60 -76.65
N PHE A 10 25.14 -43.91 -76.60
CA PHE A 10 24.33 -43.77 -75.38
C PHE A 10 22.82 -43.76 -75.66
N ALA A 11 22.40 -44.57 -76.63
CA ALA A 11 21.00 -44.86 -76.86
C ALA A 11 20.86 -46.37 -77.09
N LEU A 12 19.92 -46.99 -76.37
CA LEU A 12 19.45 -48.38 -76.48
C LEU A 12 20.15 -49.42 -75.59
N ALA A 13 19.85 -49.35 -74.29
CA ALA A 13 19.70 -50.53 -73.44
C ALA A 13 18.76 -50.26 -72.25
N SER A 14 17.56 -49.70 -72.50
CA SER A 14 16.44 -49.82 -71.57
C SER A 14 15.90 -51.24 -71.68
N VAL A 15 16.53 -52.17 -70.95
CA VAL A 15 15.96 -53.48 -70.70
C VAL A 15 14.66 -53.25 -69.94
N VAL A 16 13.54 -53.37 -70.64
CA VAL A 16 12.21 -53.45 -70.02
C VAL A 16 12.19 -54.78 -69.28
N ALA A 17 12.63 -54.76 -68.02
CA ALA A 17 12.37 -55.84 -67.09
C ALA A 17 10.86 -55.88 -66.89
N PHE A 18 10.18 -56.78 -67.60
CA PHE A 18 8.78 -57.11 -67.32
C PHE A 18 8.68 -57.43 -65.83
N PRO A 19 7.87 -56.70 -65.04
CA PRO A 19 7.68 -57.02 -63.64
C PRO A 19 7.21 -58.47 -63.55
N GLN A 20 8.01 -59.35 -62.94
CA GLN A 20 7.54 -60.70 -62.63
C GLN A 20 6.28 -60.55 -61.79
N LYS A 21 5.18 -61.16 -62.26
CA LYS A 21 3.90 -61.15 -61.55
C LYS A 21 4.14 -61.71 -60.14
N LEU A 22 3.98 -60.85 -59.14
CA LEU A 22 4.29 -61.16 -57.76
C LEU A 22 3.37 -62.30 -57.29
N LYS A 23 3.93 -63.45 -56.91
CA LYS A 23 3.13 -64.59 -56.45
C LYS A 23 2.83 -64.44 -54.96
N TYR A 24 1.59 -64.73 -54.56
CA TYR A 24 1.18 -64.62 -53.16
C TYR A 24 2.00 -65.52 -52.22
N LYS A 25 2.39 -66.72 -52.66
CA LYS A 25 3.19 -67.67 -51.88
C LYS A 25 4.52 -67.08 -51.38
N ASP A 26 5.16 -66.23 -52.18
CA ASP A 26 6.45 -65.60 -51.85
C ASP A 26 6.26 -64.47 -50.81
N ILE A 27 5.08 -63.87 -50.76
CA ILE A 27 4.69 -62.88 -49.73
C ILE A 27 4.30 -63.62 -48.44
N PHE A 28 3.58 -64.73 -48.56
CA PHE A 28 3.06 -65.49 -47.43
C PHE A 28 4.16 -66.04 -46.52
N SER A 29 5.33 -66.41 -47.07
CA SER A 29 6.47 -66.83 -46.23
C SER A 29 6.95 -65.74 -45.26
N LEU A 30 6.81 -64.46 -45.63
CA LEU A 30 7.11 -63.33 -44.76
C LEU A 30 5.98 -63.09 -43.74
N LEU A 31 4.73 -63.28 -44.16
CA LEU A 31 3.55 -63.10 -43.31
C LEU A 31 3.44 -64.18 -42.22
N SER A 32 3.68 -65.45 -42.56
CA SER A 32 3.63 -66.58 -41.62
C SER A 32 4.75 -66.54 -40.58
N THR A 33 5.83 -65.80 -40.86
CA THR A 33 6.94 -65.55 -39.94
C THR A 33 6.82 -64.21 -39.21
N ASN A 34 5.67 -63.52 -39.29
CA ASN A 34 5.39 -62.22 -38.68
C ASN A 34 6.32 -61.07 -39.12
N GLN A 35 6.97 -61.17 -40.29
CA GLN A 35 7.81 -60.10 -40.86
C GLN A 35 6.95 -59.03 -41.56
N TYR A 36 6.01 -58.46 -40.82
CA TYR A 36 4.96 -57.59 -41.32
C TYR A 36 5.46 -56.31 -41.99
N GLU A 37 6.51 -55.69 -41.45
CA GLU A 37 7.09 -54.47 -41.99
C GLU A 37 7.71 -54.70 -43.38
N ALA A 38 8.38 -55.85 -43.56
CA ALA A 38 8.94 -56.24 -44.85
C ALA A 38 7.84 -56.71 -45.84
N ALA A 39 6.80 -57.39 -45.36
CA ALA A 39 5.74 -57.95 -46.18
C ALA A 39 4.73 -56.91 -46.72
N GLU A 40 4.47 -55.84 -45.96
CA GLU A 40 3.46 -54.83 -46.29
C GLU A 40 3.59 -54.20 -47.71
N PRO A 41 4.75 -53.70 -48.17
CA PRO A 41 4.85 -53.08 -49.49
C PRO A 41 4.55 -54.08 -50.62
N PHE A 42 4.98 -55.33 -50.46
CA PHE A 42 4.69 -56.41 -51.40
C PHE A 42 3.20 -56.76 -51.39
N LEU A 43 2.59 -56.86 -50.21
CA LEU A 43 1.17 -57.18 -50.05
C LEU A 43 0.26 -56.09 -50.63
N LYS A 44 0.61 -54.82 -50.44
CA LYS A 44 -0.09 -53.68 -51.05
C LYS A 44 0.03 -53.69 -52.57
N LYS A 45 1.21 -54.00 -53.12
CA LYS A 45 1.41 -54.11 -54.57
C LYS A 45 0.59 -55.26 -55.14
N TYR A 46 0.59 -56.42 -54.48
CA TYR A 46 -0.20 -57.58 -54.86
C TYR A 46 -1.70 -57.27 -54.92
N LEU A 47 -2.25 -56.64 -53.87
CA LEU A 47 -3.67 -56.30 -53.79
C LEU A 47 -4.12 -55.21 -54.78
N LYS A 48 -3.20 -54.47 -55.40
CA LYS A 48 -3.52 -53.57 -56.53
C LYS A 48 -3.79 -54.32 -57.82
N GLU A 49 -3.12 -55.45 -58.01
CA GLU A 49 -3.20 -56.27 -59.22
C GLU A 49 -4.19 -57.44 -59.07
N THR A 50 -4.46 -57.87 -57.83
CA THR A 50 -5.28 -59.05 -57.51
C THR A 50 -6.25 -58.73 -56.37
N THR A 51 -7.55 -58.61 -56.68
CA THR A 51 -8.58 -58.19 -55.72
C THR A 51 -9.37 -59.33 -55.10
N ASP A 52 -9.15 -60.57 -55.53
CA ASP A 52 -9.91 -61.78 -55.20
C ASP A 52 -9.16 -62.73 -54.24
N ASN A 53 -8.22 -62.21 -53.45
CA ASN A 53 -7.48 -63.00 -52.45
C ASN A 53 -7.91 -62.60 -51.02
N PRO A 54 -8.81 -63.38 -50.37
CA PRO A 54 -9.28 -63.09 -49.01
C PRO A 54 -8.17 -63.10 -47.95
N ASN A 55 -7.21 -64.02 -48.07
CA ASN A 55 -6.12 -64.16 -47.11
C ASN A 55 -5.17 -62.96 -47.14
N ALA A 56 -4.93 -62.40 -48.32
CA ALA A 56 -4.13 -61.19 -48.48
C ALA A 56 -4.76 -59.98 -47.76
N TYR A 57 -6.09 -59.82 -47.82
CA TYR A 57 -6.79 -58.77 -47.07
C TYR A 57 -6.73 -59.01 -45.55
N LEU A 58 -6.89 -60.26 -45.11
CA LEU A 58 -6.78 -60.65 -43.71
C LEU A 58 -5.42 -60.26 -43.11
N TYR A 59 -4.32 -60.65 -43.77
CA TYR A 59 -2.98 -60.31 -43.29
C TYR A 59 -2.69 -58.80 -43.36
N LEU A 60 -3.17 -58.10 -44.38
CA LEU A 60 -3.03 -56.64 -44.41
C LEU A 60 -3.81 -55.99 -43.24
N GLY A 61 -4.98 -56.53 -42.90
CA GLY A 61 -5.74 -56.12 -41.71
C GLY A 61 -4.96 -56.31 -40.41
N LEU A 62 -4.30 -57.47 -40.24
CA LEU A 62 -3.43 -57.75 -39.09
C LEU A 62 -2.25 -56.76 -39.00
N ILE A 63 -1.63 -56.41 -40.14
CA ILE A 63 -0.55 -55.42 -40.19
C ILE A 63 -1.06 -54.06 -39.67
N TYR A 64 -2.22 -53.61 -40.16
CA TYR A 64 -2.81 -52.33 -39.74
C TYR A 64 -3.26 -52.34 -38.28
N GLU A 65 -3.79 -53.45 -37.77
CA GLU A 65 -4.09 -53.64 -36.35
C GLU A 65 -2.83 -53.50 -35.50
N GLN A 66 -1.73 -54.15 -35.86
CA GLN A 66 -0.46 -54.02 -35.14
C GLN A 66 0.10 -52.60 -35.18
N LYS A 67 0.02 -51.93 -36.33
CA LYS A 67 0.41 -50.52 -36.44
C LYS A 67 -0.41 -49.65 -35.50
N ALA A 68 -1.73 -49.79 -35.50
CA ALA A 68 -2.62 -49.03 -34.62
C ALA A 68 -2.32 -49.23 -33.12
N ILE A 69 -1.87 -50.43 -32.72
CA ILE A 69 -1.49 -50.72 -31.34
C ILE A 69 -0.15 -50.08 -30.97
N LYS A 70 0.80 -50.00 -31.91
CA LYS A 70 2.13 -49.41 -31.71
C LYS A 70 2.12 -47.88 -31.72
N GLU A 71 1.15 -47.25 -32.39
CA GLU A 71 1.05 -45.79 -32.47
C GLU A 71 0.81 -45.13 -31.10
N ASP A 72 1.43 -43.96 -30.90
CA ASP A 72 1.20 -43.14 -29.72
C ASP A 72 -0.20 -42.54 -29.73
N VAL A 73 -1.02 -42.90 -28.75
CA VAL A 73 -2.44 -42.55 -28.69
C VAL A 73 -2.70 -41.05 -28.46
N LEU A 74 -1.71 -40.28 -27.98
CA LEU A 74 -1.82 -38.83 -27.75
C LEU A 74 -1.11 -37.99 -28.80
N LYS A 75 0.08 -38.42 -29.24
CA LYS A 75 0.89 -37.70 -30.24
C LYS A 75 0.48 -38.03 -31.67
N ASN A 76 0.21 -39.31 -31.94
CA ASN A 76 -0.11 -39.84 -33.26
C ASN A 76 -1.56 -40.31 -33.35
N THR A 77 -2.48 -39.67 -32.60
CA THR A 77 -3.88 -40.09 -32.52
C THR A 77 -4.52 -40.29 -33.90
N GLN A 78 -4.36 -39.34 -34.81
CA GLN A 78 -4.96 -39.41 -36.14
C GLN A 78 -4.43 -40.62 -36.94
N GLN A 79 -3.12 -40.89 -36.87
CA GLN A 79 -2.53 -42.03 -37.55
C GLN A 79 -3.01 -43.36 -36.95
N ALA A 80 -3.14 -43.43 -35.62
CA ALA A 80 -3.71 -44.59 -34.93
C ALA A 80 -5.14 -44.86 -35.40
N LEU A 81 -5.99 -43.83 -35.46
CA LEU A 81 -7.38 -43.95 -35.92
C LEU A 81 -7.48 -44.39 -37.39
N VAL A 82 -6.65 -43.83 -38.28
CA VAL A 82 -6.59 -44.23 -39.69
C VAL A 82 -6.16 -45.69 -39.85
N ASN A 83 -5.19 -46.14 -39.04
CA ASN A 83 -4.75 -47.53 -39.04
C ASN A 83 -5.89 -48.47 -38.53
N MET A 84 -6.65 -48.07 -37.50
CA MET A 84 -7.81 -48.83 -37.02
C MET A 84 -8.91 -48.93 -38.09
N ASP A 85 -9.24 -47.82 -38.76
CA ASP A 85 -10.24 -47.80 -39.83
C ASP A 85 -9.82 -48.67 -41.02
N SER A 86 -8.53 -48.65 -41.36
CA SER A 86 -7.94 -49.51 -42.39
C SER A 86 -8.04 -50.99 -42.01
N ALA A 87 -7.70 -51.34 -40.75
CA ALA A 87 -7.83 -52.71 -40.26
C ALA A 87 -9.28 -53.20 -40.32
N ILE A 88 -10.24 -52.40 -39.84
CA ILE A 88 -11.68 -52.72 -39.88
C ILE A 88 -12.15 -52.94 -41.32
N LEU A 89 -11.78 -52.05 -42.25
CA LEU A 89 -12.15 -52.18 -43.66
C LEU A 89 -11.63 -53.50 -44.26
N LEU A 90 -10.36 -53.83 -43.99
CA LEU A 90 -9.69 -55.01 -44.53
C LEU A 90 -10.25 -56.31 -43.93
N PHE A 91 -10.53 -56.33 -42.63
CA PHE A 91 -11.20 -57.46 -42.00
C PHE A 91 -12.62 -57.68 -42.52
N ASN A 92 -13.40 -56.61 -42.76
CA ASN A 92 -14.71 -56.75 -43.38
C ASN A 92 -14.63 -57.32 -44.81
N LYS A 93 -13.65 -56.86 -45.61
CA LYS A 93 -13.41 -57.42 -46.96
C LYS A 93 -13.01 -58.89 -46.91
N ALA A 94 -12.08 -59.26 -46.02
CA ALA A 94 -11.70 -60.65 -45.82
C ALA A 94 -12.90 -61.51 -45.40
N ASN A 95 -13.67 -61.06 -44.40
CA ASN A 95 -14.82 -61.79 -43.88
C ASN A 95 -15.89 -62.07 -44.95
N ALA A 96 -16.11 -61.12 -45.87
CA ALA A 96 -17.06 -61.27 -46.96
C ALA A 96 -16.60 -62.24 -48.07
N MET A 97 -15.28 -62.46 -48.21
CA MET A 97 -14.68 -63.25 -49.28
C MET A 97 -14.27 -64.67 -48.85
N ILE A 98 -14.02 -64.91 -47.56
CA ILE A 98 -13.62 -66.23 -47.04
C ILE A 98 -14.82 -67.18 -47.07
N THR A 99 -14.65 -68.33 -47.72
CA THR A 99 -15.67 -69.39 -47.81
C THR A 99 -15.07 -70.75 -47.47
N ASP A 100 -15.90 -71.74 -47.14
CA ASP A 100 -15.43 -73.13 -46.87
C ASP A 100 -14.66 -73.73 -48.05
N LYS A 101 -15.06 -73.39 -49.28
CA LYS A 101 -14.37 -73.85 -50.50
C LYS A 101 -12.94 -73.31 -50.56
N GLU A 102 -12.76 -72.05 -50.21
CA GLU A 102 -11.45 -71.40 -50.19
C GLU A 102 -10.53 -71.98 -49.11
N ILE A 103 -11.06 -72.17 -47.90
CA ILE A 103 -10.29 -72.74 -46.78
C ILE A 103 -9.80 -74.16 -47.10
N LYS A 104 -10.63 -74.98 -47.77
CA LYS A 104 -10.23 -76.33 -48.20
C LYS A 104 -9.14 -76.32 -49.27
N LYS A 105 -9.16 -75.31 -50.15
CA LYS A 105 -8.19 -75.18 -51.25
C LYS A 105 -6.84 -74.67 -50.76
N GLU A 106 -6.84 -73.66 -49.89
CA GLU A 106 -5.65 -72.93 -49.45
C GLU A 106 -5.41 -73.09 -47.95
N LYS A 107 -5.50 -74.33 -47.44
CA LYS A 107 -5.49 -74.65 -46.00
C LYS A 107 -4.27 -74.08 -45.27
N ASP A 108 -3.10 -74.12 -45.90
CA ASP A 108 -1.83 -73.65 -45.34
C ASP A 108 -1.86 -72.16 -44.99
N TYR A 109 -2.61 -71.35 -45.75
CA TYR A 109 -2.68 -69.91 -45.54
C TYR A 109 -3.50 -69.50 -44.32
N TYR A 110 -4.35 -70.40 -43.82
CA TYR A 110 -5.18 -70.20 -42.63
C TYR A 110 -4.70 -71.00 -41.42
N ALA A 111 -3.47 -71.52 -41.45
CA ALA A 111 -2.91 -72.35 -40.38
C ALA A 111 -2.99 -71.71 -38.98
N MET A 112 -2.99 -70.37 -38.88
CA MET A 112 -3.16 -69.65 -37.61
C MET A 112 -4.52 -69.87 -36.93
N TYR A 113 -5.51 -70.39 -37.65
CA TYR A 113 -6.85 -70.74 -37.14
C TYR A 113 -7.04 -72.23 -36.89
N SER A 114 -5.97 -73.02 -37.00
CA SER A 114 -6.02 -74.46 -36.78
C SER A 114 -6.31 -74.75 -35.31
N GLN A 115 -7.44 -75.41 -35.04
CA GLN A 115 -7.82 -75.84 -33.70
C GLN A 115 -7.99 -77.35 -33.64
N ARG A 116 -7.71 -77.93 -32.46
CA ARG A 116 -7.92 -79.35 -32.21
C ARG A 116 -9.42 -79.61 -32.03
N ASP A 117 -10.02 -80.41 -32.91
CA ASP A 117 -11.39 -80.83 -32.73
C ASP A 117 -11.47 -81.76 -31.50
N LEU A 118 -12.29 -81.39 -30.51
CA LEU A 118 -12.43 -82.10 -29.24
C LEU A 118 -13.02 -83.50 -29.41
N ARG A 119 -13.73 -83.78 -30.51
CA ARG A 119 -14.39 -85.05 -30.78
C ARG A 119 -13.51 -86.03 -31.56
N THR A 120 -12.67 -85.54 -32.47
CA THR A 120 -11.86 -86.39 -33.36
C THR A 120 -10.35 -86.30 -33.09
N GLY A 121 -9.91 -85.30 -32.32
CA GLY A 121 -8.49 -85.04 -32.06
C GLY A 121 -7.72 -84.47 -33.26
N VAL A 122 -8.35 -84.31 -34.42
CA VAL A 122 -7.74 -83.81 -35.66
C VAL A 122 -7.71 -82.28 -35.65
N MET A 123 -6.62 -81.71 -36.16
CA MET A 123 -6.48 -80.28 -36.37
C MET A 123 -7.30 -79.83 -37.59
N GLU A 124 -8.37 -79.09 -37.35
CA GLU A 124 -9.29 -78.60 -38.38
C GLU A 124 -9.43 -77.07 -38.32
N ILE A 125 -9.59 -76.46 -39.50
CA ILE A 125 -9.87 -75.03 -39.66
C ILE A 125 -11.34 -74.92 -40.07
N LYS A 126 -12.18 -74.36 -39.21
CA LYS A 126 -13.61 -74.15 -39.47
C LYS A 126 -13.86 -72.70 -39.85
N LEU A 127 -14.69 -72.46 -40.88
CA LEU A 127 -15.06 -71.11 -41.31
C LEU A 127 -15.64 -70.27 -40.16
N ALA A 128 -16.50 -70.87 -39.34
CA ALA A 128 -17.10 -70.20 -38.18
C ALA A 128 -16.05 -69.64 -37.20
N HIS A 129 -14.91 -70.29 -37.03
CA HIS A 129 -13.84 -69.81 -36.14
C HIS A 129 -13.13 -68.58 -36.72
N ILE A 130 -12.88 -68.57 -38.03
CA ILE A 130 -12.27 -67.44 -38.72
C ILE A 130 -13.21 -66.23 -38.69
N GLN A 131 -14.49 -66.45 -39.02
CA GLN A 131 -15.49 -65.39 -39.00
C GLN A 131 -15.68 -64.81 -37.59
N PHE A 132 -15.69 -65.68 -36.57
CA PHE A 132 -15.77 -65.25 -35.17
C PHE A 132 -14.54 -64.43 -34.73
N ASP A 133 -13.31 -64.87 -35.06
CA ASP A 133 -12.10 -64.09 -34.78
C ASP A 133 -12.10 -62.74 -35.49
N LEU A 134 -12.42 -62.71 -36.79
CA LEU A 134 -12.54 -61.47 -37.56
C LEU A 134 -13.58 -60.52 -36.96
N GLN A 135 -14.75 -61.04 -36.57
CA GLN A 135 -15.78 -60.24 -35.93
C GLN A 135 -15.31 -59.68 -34.59
N ASN A 136 -14.62 -60.48 -33.78
CA ASN A 136 -14.04 -60.02 -32.52
C ASN A 136 -12.97 -58.96 -32.72
N ARG A 137 -12.10 -59.09 -33.73
CA ARG A 137 -11.10 -58.07 -34.10
C ARG A 137 -11.75 -56.78 -34.56
N ILE A 138 -12.77 -56.86 -35.43
CA ILE A 138 -13.53 -55.69 -35.88
C ILE A 138 -14.16 -54.97 -34.69
N ASN A 139 -14.85 -55.71 -33.81
CA ASN A 139 -15.48 -55.15 -32.62
C ASN A 139 -14.44 -54.55 -31.65
N GLY A 140 -13.33 -55.24 -31.42
CA GLY A 140 -12.24 -54.76 -30.57
C GLY A 140 -11.57 -53.50 -31.12
N MET A 141 -11.38 -53.39 -32.43
CA MET A 141 -10.86 -52.16 -33.06
C MET A 141 -11.86 -51.01 -32.97
N ARG A 142 -13.16 -51.26 -33.13
CA ARG A 142 -14.21 -50.22 -32.94
C ARG A 142 -14.22 -49.71 -31.51
N GLU A 143 -14.24 -50.61 -30.53
CA GLU A 143 -14.21 -50.25 -29.11
C GLU A 143 -12.92 -49.48 -28.76
N ARG A 144 -11.77 -49.93 -29.26
CA ARG A 144 -10.49 -49.23 -29.05
C ARG A 144 -10.51 -47.85 -29.70
N LYS A 145 -11.08 -47.70 -30.90
CA LYS A 145 -11.21 -46.41 -31.60
C LYS A 145 -12.01 -45.41 -30.75
N ASP A 146 -13.15 -45.84 -30.20
CA ASP A 146 -13.99 -45.01 -29.34
C ASP A 146 -13.24 -44.60 -28.07
N LYS A 147 -12.49 -45.53 -27.46
CA LYS A 147 -11.63 -45.22 -26.30
C LYS A 147 -10.52 -44.22 -26.63
N VAL A 148 -9.83 -44.37 -27.77
CA VAL A 148 -8.77 -43.43 -28.21
C VAL A 148 -9.34 -42.04 -28.46
N ASN A 149 -10.51 -41.95 -29.11
CA ASN A 149 -11.21 -40.67 -29.31
C ASN A 149 -11.55 -40.00 -27.99
N MET A 150 -12.08 -40.77 -27.03
CA MET A 150 -12.43 -40.25 -25.70
C MET A 150 -11.19 -39.77 -24.91
N VAL A 151 -10.10 -40.54 -24.95
CA VAL A 151 -8.81 -40.13 -24.39
C VAL A 151 -8.34 -38.81 -24.98
N LYS A 152 -8.33 -38.69 -26.32
CA LYS A 152 -7.88 -37.46 -27.00
C LYS A 152 -8.78 -36.27 -26.69
N HIS A 153 -10.09 -36.49 -26.64
CA HIS A 153 -11.07 -35.47 -26.32
C HIS A 153 -10.80 -34.87 -24.93
N TYR A 154 -10.79 -35.69 -23.87
CA TYR A 154 -10.54 -35.20 -22.51
C TYR A 154 -9.13 -34.62 -22.34
N PHE A 155 -8.11 -35.20 -22.97
CA PHE A 155 -6.77 -34.62 -22.97
C PHE A 155 -6.76 -33.20 -23.54
N THR A 156 -7.43 -33.00 -24.68
CA THR A 156 -7.51 -31.69 -25.35
C THR A 156 -8.33 -30.70 -24.54
N GLU A 157 -9.45 -31.15 -23.94
CA GLU A 157 -10.25 -30.31 -23.05
C GLU A 157 -9.43 -29.83 -21.84
N THR A 158 -8.73 -30.74 -21.16
CA THR A 158 -7.85 -30.41 -20.05
C THR A 158 -6.80 -29.38 -20.45
N GLN A 159 -6.08 -29.62 -21.54
CA GLN A 159 -5.05 -28.71 -22.03
C GLN A 159 -5.63 -27.34 -22.38
N SER A 160 -6.79 -27.30 -23.06
CA SER A 160 -7.44 -26.05 -23.46
C SER A 160 -7.93 -25.24 -22.25
N ALA A 161 -8.56 -25.90 -21.27
CA ALA A 161 -9.06 -25.24 -20.06
C ALA A 161 -7.90 -24.73 -19.21
N TYR A 162 -6.81 -25.50 -19.08
CA TYR A 162 -5.62 -25.04 -18.37
C TYR A 162 -4.91 -23.88 -19.08
N THR A 163 -4.80 -23.93 -20.42
CA THR A 163 -4.26 -22.83 -21.23
C THR A 163 -5.07 -21.56 -21.01
N ARG A 164 -6.40 -21.66 -20.99
CA ARG A 164 -7.29 -20.54 -20.66
C ARG A 164 -7.07 -20.00 -19.25
N CYS A 165 -6.85 -20.86 -18.25
CA CYS A 165 -6.48 -20.40 -16.91
C CYS A 165 -5.19 -19.59 -16.90
N ASN A 166 -4.16 -20.06 -17.61
CA ASN A 166 -2.90 -19.34 -17.77
C ASN A 166 -3.13 -17.98 -18.45
N GLU A 167 -3.87 -17.93 -19.56
CA GLU A 167 -4.20 -16.68 -20.26
C GLU A 167 -4.94 -15.68 -19.36
N LEU A 168 -5.96 -16.14 -18.61
CA LEU A 168 -6.70 -15.31 -17.65
C LEU A 168 -5.78 -14.76 -16.57
N PHE A 169 -4.92 -15.61 -16.00
CA PHE A 169 -3.99 -15.21 -14.95
C PHE A 169 -2.91 -14.25 -15.47
N VAL A 170 -2.30 -14.53 -16.63
CA VAL A 170 -1.34 -13.63 -17.28
C VAL A 170 -1.99 -12.29 -17.64
N GLY A 171 -3.26 -12.29 -18.05
CA GLY A 171 -4.04 -11.07 -18.24
C GLY A 171 -4.14 -10.23 -16.95
N LEU A 172 -4.37 -10.88 -15.80
CA LEU A 172 -4.32 -10.21 -14.49
C LEU A 172 -2.90 -9.69 -14.19
N GLN A 173 -1.84 -10.48 -14.43
CA GLN A 173 -0.46 -10.06 -14.19
C GLN A 173 -0.06 -8.83 -15.01
N GLN A 174 -0.50 -8.76 -16.27
CA GLN A 174 -0.21 -7.64 -17.17
C GLN A 174 -1.01 -6.38 -16.81
N GLY A 175 -2.21 -6.55 -16.25
CA GLY A 175 -3.07 -5.43 -15.85
C GLY A 175 -2.56 -4.63 -14.65
N TYR A 176 -1.66 -5.20 -13.82
CA TYR A 176 -1.23 -4.59 -12.56
C TYR A 176 0.29 -4.60 -12.39
N PRO A 177 0.94 -3.49 -11.99
CA PRO A 177 2.40 -3.44 -11.76
C PRO A 177 2.93 -4.39 -10.68
N GLY A 178 2.11 -4.76 -9.72
CA GLY A 178 2.47 -5.63 -8.61
C GLY A 178 1.26 -6.14 -7.85
N LEU A 179 1.52 -7.01 -6.86
CA LEU A 179 0.47 -7.61 -6.03
C LEU A 179 -0.29 -6.54 -5.21
N ARG A 180 0.42 -5.51 -4.73
CA ARG A 180 -0.18 -4.38 -4.02
C ARG A 180 -1.22 -3.67 -4.89
N GLU A 181 -0.83 -3.28 -6.10
CA GLU A 181 -1.70 -2.56 -7.03
C GLU A 181 -2.87 -3.45 -7.47
N PHE A 182 -2.64 -4.74 -7.70
CA PHE A 182 -3.70 -5.71 -7.99
C PHE A 182 -4.78 -5.69 -6.91
N TYR A 183 -4.39 -5.80 -5.64
CA TYR A 183 -5.34 -5.79 -4.53
C TYR A 183 -6.03 -4.44 -4.34
N LEU A 184 -5.27 -3.35 -4.32
CA LEU A 184 -5.84 -2.02 -4.06
C LEU A 184 -6.78 -1.57 -5.19
N ARG A 185 -6.44 -1.87 -6.45
CA ARG A 185 -7.25 -1.51 -7.63
C ARG A 185 -8.35 -2.53 -7.95
N ALA A 186 -8.44 -3.64 -7.21
CA ALA A 186 -9.47 -4.64 -7.46
C ALA A 186 -10.88 -4.06 -7.31
N ASP A 187 -11.70 -4.33 -8.31
CA ASP A 187 -13.13 -4.01 -8.38
C ASP A 187 -13.96 -5.30 -8.62
N ASP A 188 -15.25 -5.15 -8.83
CA ASP A 188 -16.13 -6.30 -9.09
C ASP A 188 -15.80 -7.03 -10.41
N ARG A 189 -15.15 -6.36 -11.37
CA ARG A 189 -14.69 -6.99 -12.62
C ARG A 189 -13.52 -7.93 -12.34
N VAL A 190 -12.55 -7.51 -11.52
CA VAL A 190 -11.45 -8.37 -11.08
C VAL A 190 -11.98 -9.57 -10.30
N VAL A 191 -12.95 -9.37 -9.39
CA VAL A 191 -13.57 -10.49 -8.67
C VAL A 191 -14.27 -11.46 -9.63
N ALA A 192 -14.94 -10.96 -10.67
CA ALA A 192 -15.52 -11.82 -11.70
C ALA A 192 -14.46 -12.61 -12.49
N GLN A 193 -13.35 -11.97 -12.87
CA GLN A 193 -12.22 -12.65 -13.55
C GLN A 193 -11.59 -13.72 -12.66
N LEU A 194 -11.42 -13.48 -11.36
CA LEU A 194 -10.92 -14.48 -10.42
C LEU A 194 -11.90 -15.65 -10.26
N LYS A 195 -13.20 -15.38 -10.24
CA LYS A 195 -14.23 -16.44 -10.22
C LYS A 195 -14.17 -17.29 -11.49
N GLU A 196 -14.04 -16.65 -12.66
CA GLU A 196 -13.85 -17.35 -13.93
C GLU A 196 -12.57 -18.18 -13.96
N LEU A 197 -11.47 -17.66 -13.42
CA LEU A 197 -10.21 -18.39 -13.28
C LEU A 197 -10.38 -19.66 -12.43
N SER A 198 -11.06 -19.53 -11.29
CA SER A 198 -11.34 -20.66 -10.39
C SER A 198 -12.24 -21.73 -11.05
N THR A 199 -13.34 -21.31 -11.68
CA THR A 199 -14.27 -22.25 -12.34
C THR A 199 -13.64 -22.93 -13.56
N THR A 200 -12.81 -22.22 -14.33
CA THR A 200 -12.07 -22.80 -15.46
C THR A 200 -11.04 -23.82 -14.98
N PHE A 201 -10.40 -23.57 -13.84
CA PHE A 201 -9.47 -24.52 -13.23
C PHE A 201 -10.16 -25.80 -12.74
N ASP A 202 -11.36 -25.68 -12.16
CA ASP A 202 -12.18 -26.83 -11.80
C ASP A 202 -12.59 -27.66 -13.02
N ALA A 203 -12.93 -26.99 -14.13
CA ALA A 203 -13.21 -27.68 -15.39
C ALA A 203 -11.97 -28.44 -15.90
N ALA A 204 -10.78 -27.83 -15.89
CA ALA A 204 -9.53 -28.48 -16.28
C ALA A 204 -9.23 -29.72 -15.42
N SER A 205 -9.39 -29.59 -14.10
CA SER A 205 -9.16 -30.68 -13.13
C SER A 205 -10.16 -31.83 -13.36
N LYS A 206 -11.44 -31.51 -13.60
CA LYS A 206 -12.47 -32.51 -13.88
C LYS A 206 -12.21 -33.25 -15.20
N SER A 207 -11.87 -32.53 -16.27
CA SER A 207 -11.51 -33.16 -17.55
C SER A 207 -10.25 -34.03 -17.41
N PHE A 208 -9.31 -33.67 -16.53
CA PHE A 208 -8.12 -34.48 -16.29
C PHE A 208 -8.44 -35.82 -15.61
N GLU A 209 -9.33 -35.83 -14.62
CA GLU A 209 -9.79 -37.08 -13.99
C GLU A 209 -10.53 -37.99 -15.00
N ASN A 210 -11.33 -37.40 -15.89
CA ASN A 210 -11.98 -38.12 -16.98
C ASN A 210 -10.95 -38.71 -17.97
N TYR A 211 -9.93 -37.93 -18.31
CA TYR A 211 -8.81 -38.37 -19.13
C TYR A 211 -8.06 -39.54 -18.47
N LYS A 212 -7.74 -39.43 -17.17
CA LYS A 212 -7.03 -40.47 -16.39
C LYS A 212 -7.83 -41.77 -16.34
N THR A 213 -9.14 -41.67 -16.18
CA THR A 213 -10.05 -42.83 -16.25
C THR A 213 -10.05 -43.45 -17.65
N SER A 214 -10.11 -42.61 -18.69
CA SER A 214 -10.15 -43.05 -20.09
C SER A 214 -8.85 -43.73 -20.54
N ILE A 215 -7.69 -43.19 -20.16
CA ILE A 215 -6.38 -43.76 -20.52
C ILE A 215 -6.12 -45.08 -19.79
N SER A 216 -6.56 -45.20 -18.53
CA SER A 216 -6.56 -46.45 -17.76
C SER A 216 -7.36 -47.54 -18.48
N ASN A 217 -8.54 -47.20 -19.00
CA ASN A 217 -9.43 -48.14 -19.70
C ASN A 217 -8.90 -48.58 -21.08
N LEU A 218 -7.88 -47.89 -21.63
CA LEU A 218 -7.23 -48.24 -22.89
C LEU A 218 -6.20 -49.37 -22.75
N GLY A 219 -5.76 -49.66 -21.52
CA GLY A 219 -4.81 -50.72 -21.20
C GLY A 219 -3.36 -50.25 -21.12
N LYS A 220 -2.40 -51.05 -21.63
CA LYS A 220 -0.97 -50.73 -21.58
C LYS A 220 -0.67 -49.49 -22.42
N THR A 221 -0.39 -48.37 -21.77
CA THR A 221 0.08 -47.13 -22.39
C THR A 221 1.32 -46.63 -21.63
N PRO A 222 2.21 -45.84 -22.26
CA PRO A 222 3.35 -45.24 -21.56
C PRO A 222 2.96 -44.04 -20.67
N TYR A 223 1.68 -43.65 -20.68
CA TYR A 223 1.16 -42.48 -20.00
C TYR A 223 0.65 -42.83 -18.60
N ASN A 224 1.27 -42.25 -17.58
CA ASN A 224 0.84 -42.33 -16.19
C ASN A 224 0.99 -40.95 -15.54
N GLN A 225 0.18 -40.02 -16.03
CA GLN A 225 0.32 -38.61 -15.71
C GLN A 225 -0.19 -38.31 -14.30
N GLN A 226 0.62 -37.59 -13.52
CA GLN A 226 0.32 -37.16 -12.17
C GLN A 226 0.17 -35.64 -12.16
N TRP A 227 -0.94 -35.17 -11.59
CA TRP A 227 -1.27 -33.75 -11.48
C TRP A 227 -0.74 -33.19 -10.16
N ASN A 228 0.43 -32.57 -10.20
CA ASN A 228 1.09 -32.02 -9.02
C ASN A 228 0.92 -30.50 -8.99
N LEU A 229 0.25 -30.02 -7.94
CA LEU A 229 -0.09 -28.60 -7.79
C LEU A 229 1.10 -27.79 -7.25
N ARG A 230 1.39 -26.66 -7.90
CA ARG A 230 2.37 -25.66 -7.49
C ARG A 230 1.67 -24.36 -7.08
N GLU A 231 2.01 -23.85 -5.92
CA GLU A 231 1.47 -22.56 -5.43
C GLU A 231 2.09 -21.37 -6.16
N ILE A 232 1.29 -20.32 -6.34
CA ILE A 232 1.72 -19.02 -6.85
C ILE A 232 2.09 -18.15 -5.65
N LYS A 233 3.38 -17.90 -5.44
CA LYS A 233 3.88 -17.09 -4.31
C LYS A 233 4.21 -15.68 -4.75
N ASP A 234 4.87 -15.56 -5.89
CA ASP A 234 5.21 -14.29 -6.50
C ASP A 234 4.25 -14.00 -7.66
N PHE A 235 3.44 -12.94 -7.50
CA PHE A 235 2.44 -12.55 -8.49
C PHE A 235 3.04 -12.19 -9.86
N LYS A 236 4.33 -11.85 -9.96
CA LYS A 236 4.95 -11.42 -11.22
C LYS A 236 5.75 -12.51 -11.91
N THR A 237 6.39 -13.39 -11.17
CA THR A 237 7.26 -14.40 -11.76
C THR A 237 6.59 -15.76 -11.87
N ASP A 238 5.67 -16.10 -10.96
CA ASP A 238 5.01 -17.40 -10.95
C ASP A 238 3.80 -17.43 -11.91
N GLY A 239 3.33 -18.63 -12.26
CA GLY A 239 2.04 -18.82 -12.95
C GLY A 239 2.02 -18.48 -14.44
N ALA A 240 3.08 -17.90 -15.01
CA ALA A 240 3.15 -17.57 -16.44
C ALA A 240 3.66 -18.73 -17.32
N GLU A 241 4.50 -19.61 -16.76
CA GLU A 241 5.05 -20.75 -17.49
C GLU A 241 3.98 -21.79 -17.82
N MET A 242 3.92 -22.21 -19.09
CA MET A 242 3.02 -23.28 -19.55
C MET A 242 3.56 -24.67 -19.19
N THR A 243 2.66 -25.55 -18.77
CA THR A 243 2.99 -26.96 -18.48
C THR A 243 2.97 -27.80 -19.75
N ASP A 244 3.99 -28.66 -19.93
CA ASP A 244 3.99 -29.67 -20.97
C ASP A 244 3.12 -30.87 -20.55
N PHE A 245 1.94 -30.98 -21.16
CA PHE A 245 0.97 -32.04 -20.90
C PHE A 245 1.38 -33.42 -21.41
N TYR A 246 2.52 -33.58 -22.10
CA TYR A 246 2.97 -34.89 -22.57
C TYR A 246 3.89 -35.61 -21.57
N GLN A 247 4.22 -34.97 -20.45
CA GLN A 247 5.07 -35.55 -19.40
C GLN A 247 4.23 -36.33 -18.37
N ASN A 248 4.85 -37.31 -17.72
CA ASN A 248 4.18 -38.09 -16.66
C ASN A 248 4.12 -37.35 -15.33
N ASN A 249 5.02 -36.40 -15.08
CA ASN A 249 4.96 -35.54 -13.89
C ASN A 249 4.53 -34.13 -14.32
N LEU A 250 3.24 -33.84 -14.22
CA LEU A 250 2.68 -32.55 -14.60
C LEU A 250 2.78 -31.59 -13.41
N LEU A 251 3.67 -30.61 -13.52
CA LEU A 251 3.75 -29.50 -12.59
C LEU A 251 2.77 -28.41 -13.03
N ILE A 252 1.67 -28.28 -12.29
CA ILE A 252 0.52 -27.46 -12.64
C ILE A 252 0.36 -26.33 -11.63
N TRP A 253 0.33 -25.08 -12.09
CA TRP A 253 0.02 -23.94 -11.22
C TRP A 253 -1.39 -24.02 -10.65
N ASN A 254 -1.52 -23.84 -9.34
CA ASN A 254 -2.79 -23.86 -8.62
C ASN A 254 -3.50 -22.50 -8.71
N TYR A 255 -4.04 -22.20 -9.90
CA TYR A 255 -4.76 -20.95 -10.15
C TYR A 255 -6.02 -20.79 -9.27
N LYS A 256 -6.68 -21.90 -8.91
CA LYS A 256 -7.84 -21.90 -8.03
C LYS A 256 -7.50 -21.40 -6.64
N LEU A 257 -6.45 -21.93 -6.01
CA LEU A 257 -6.04 -21.50 -4.68
C LEU A 257 -5.70 -20.00 -4.66
N PHE A 258 -4.96 -19.52 -5.66
CA PHE A 258 -4.68 -18.09 -5.81
C PHE A 258 -5.98 -17.27 -5.93
N ALA A 259 -6.88 -17.68 -6.83
CA ALA A 259 -8.12 -16.97 -7.08
C ALA A 259 -9.01 -16.88 -5.84
N GLU A 260 -9.22 -17.99 -5.13
CA GLU A 260 -10.04 -18.05 -3.93
C GLU A 260 -9.45 -17.23 -2.77
N GLN A 261 -8.13 -17.29 -2.57
CA GLN A 261 -7.44 -16.45 -1.59
C GLN A 261 -7.56 -14.97 -1.94
N ALA A 262 -7.34 -14.61 -3.21
CA ALA A 262 -7.46 -13.23 -3.66
C ALA A 262 -8.89 -12.69 -3.49
N ILE A 263 -9.91 -13.45 -3.88
CA ILE A 263 -11.32 -13.10 -3.67
C ILE A 263 -11.60 -12.88 -2.18
N LYS A 264 -11.13 -13.79 -1.31
CA LYS A 264 -11.34 -13.68 0.14
C LYS A 264 -10.75 -12.39 0.71
N ILE A 265 -9.53 -12.02 0.29
CA ILE A 265 -8.88 -10.77 0.73
C ILE A 265 -9.65 -9.55 0.20
N ILE A 266 -10.03 -9.57 -1.08
CA ILE A 266 -10.76 -8.45 -1.71
C ILE A 266 -12.12 -8.23 -1.03
N ASP A 267 -12.92 -9.29 -0.90
CA ASP A 267 -14.30 -9.18 -0.42
C ASP A 267 -14.40 -9.00 1.10
N ASN A 268 -13.57 -9.70 1.90
CA ASN A 268 -13.70 -9.68 3.36
C ASN A 268 -12.79 -8.67 4.06
N GLU A 269 -11.71 -8.22 3.41
CA GLU A 269 -10.77 -7.28 4.01
C GLU A 269 -10.79 -5.93 3.31
N LEU A 270 -10.64 -5.88 1.99
CA LEU A 270 -10.46 -4.62 1.27
C LEU A 270 -11.75 -3.85 1.00
N LYS A 271 -12.83 -4.53 0.58
CA LYS A 271 -14.12 -3.87 0.34
C LYS A 271 -14.66 -3.14 1.58
N PRO A 272 -14.69 -3.77 2.78
CA PRO A 272 -15.10 -3.08 4.01
C PRO A 272 -14.21 -1.87 4.31
N VAL A 273 -12.88 -2.03 4.22
CA VAL A 273 -11.93 -0.93 4.47
C VAL A 273 -12.15 0.24 3.50
N LYS A 274 -12.42 -0.02 2.21
CA LYS A 274 -12.74 1.02 1.22
C LYS A 274 -14.03 1.77 1.57
N ALA A 275 -15.04 1.09 2.12
CA ALA A 275 -16.28 1.72 2.59
C ALA A 275 -16.08 2.50 3.90
N ASP A 276 -15.28 1.97 4.83
CA ASP A 276 -14.95 2.62 6.10
C ASP A 276 -14.21 3.93 5.87
N LEU A 277 -13.28 4.01 4.90
CA LEU A 277 -12.59 5.25 4.54
C LEU A 277 -13.55 6.37 4.11
N VAL A 278 -14.58 6.03 3.33
CA VAL A 278 -15.60 7.01 2.90
C VAL A 278 -16.48 7.40 4.08
N THR A 279 -16.86 6.43 4.91
CA THR A 279 -17.65 6.67 6.13
C THR A 279 -16.90 7.60 7.09
N TYR A 280 -15.61 7.37 7.27
CA TYR A 280 -14.75 8.19 8.10
C TYR A 280 -14.66 9.63 7.58
N ASP A 281 -14.53 9.82 6.26
CA ASP A 281 -14.59 11.15 5.66
C ASP A 281 -15.92 11.87 5.93
N ILE A 282 -17.04 11.15 5.82
CA ILE A 282 -18.37 11.68 6.15
C ILE A 282 -18.44 12.10 7.62
N GLU A 283 -17.84 11.33 8.55
CA GLU A 283 -17.80 11.67 9.97
C GLU A 283 -16.94 12.92 10.24
N ILE A 284 -15.80 13.07 9.58
CA ILE A 284 -15.01 14.31 9.62
C ILE A 284 -15.85 15.49 9.14
N ASN A 285 -16.56 15.37 8.00
CA ASN A 285 -17.38 16.45 7.46
C ASN A 285 -18.52 16.83 8.43
N LYS A 286 -19.14 15.85 9.10
CA LYS A 286 -20.14 16.11 10.16
C LYS A 286 -19.56 16.87 11.35
N LEU A 287 -18.31 16.58 11.75
CA LEU A 287 -17.62 17.36 12.79
C LEU A 287 -17.32 18.78 12.33
N SER A 288 -16.92 18.95 11.06
CA SER A 288 -16.73 20.27 10.43
C SER A 288 -17.97 21.14 10.51
N ASP A 289 -19.16 20.57 10.27
CA ASP A 289 -20.41 21.31 10.39
C ASP A 289 -20.77 21.66 11.84
N LYS A 290 -20.50 20.76 12.79
CA LYS A 290 -20.73 21.02 14.23
C LYS A 290 -19.82 22.11 14.78
N LEU A 291 -18.63 22.26 14.22
CA LEU A 291 -17.65 23.26 14.66
C LEU A 291 -18.16 24.70 14.57
N LYS A 292 -19.19 24.95 13.74
CA LYS A 292 -19.88 26.25 13.65
C LYS A 292 -20.60 26.62 14.95
N ALA A 293 -20.94 25.65 15.81
CA ALA A 293 -21.72 25.85 17.03
C ALA A 293 -20.95 25.47 18.32
N ASP A 294 -20.13 24.42 18.31
CA ASP A 294 -19.42 23.94 19.50
C ASP A 294 -18.05 23.31 19.16
N SER A 295 -17.01 23.75 19.86
CA SER A 295 -15.63 23.29 19.69
C SER A 295 -15.27 22.12 20.62
N VAL A 296 -15.93 22.00 21.77
CA VAL A 296 -15.61 20.96 22.77
C VAL A 296 -16.08 19.58 22.30
N SER A 297 -17.28 19.50 21.73
CA SER A 297 -17.77 18.26 21.10
C SER A 297 -16.95 17.86 19.87
N VAL A 298 -16.33 18.80 19.16
CA VAL A 298 -15.45 18.51 18.01
C VAL A 298 -14.13 17.90 18.46
N GLN A 299 -13.49 18.42 19.52
CA GLN A 299 -12.23 17.85 20.04
C GLN A 299 -12.41 16.42 20.56
N SER A 300 -13.48 16.17 21.31
CA SER A 300 -13.80 14.81 21.78
C SER A 300 -14.18 13.88 20.63
N GLY A 301 -14.89 14.37 19.61
CA GLY A 301 -15.19 13.64 18.39
C GLY A 301 -13.93 13.27 17.59
N LEU A 302 -12.99 14.21 17.43
CA LEU A 302 -11.71 13.98 16.75
C LEU A 302 -10.83 12.96 17.49
N ALA A 303 -10.80 12.99 18.83
CA ALA A 303 -10.07 12.01 19.62
C ALA A 303 -10.62 10.59 19.41
N ARG A 304 -11.95 10.42 19.43
CA ARG A 304 -12.60 9.12 19.15
C ARG A 304 -12.33 8.63 17.74
N LEU A 305 -12.37 9.54 16.75
CA LEU A 305 -12.04 9.21 15.37
C LEU A 305 -10.56 8.83 15.22
N ALA A 306 -9.63 9.50 15.92
CA ALA A 306 -8.22 9.16 15.87
C ALA A 306 -7.94 7.75 16.42
N GLU A 307 -8.68 7.33 17.45
CA GLU A 307 -8.60 5.98 18.02
C GLU A 307 -9.18 4.91 17.08
N SER A 308 -10.21 5.24 16.30
CA SER A 308 -10.83 4.30 15.34
C SER A 308 -10.09 4.20 14.00
N LEU A 309 -9.20 5.14 13.67
CA LEU A 309 -8.48 5.22 12.38
C LEU A 309 -7.41 4.12 12.18
N LEU A 310 -7.26 3.17 13.10
CA LEU A 310 -6.26 2.09 12.99
C LEU A 310 -6.72 0.95 12.06
N ASN A 311 -6.74 1.22 10.76
CA ASN A 311 -6.92 0.15 9.75
C ASN A 311 -5.59 -0.57 9.48
N ASP A 312 -5.16 -1.39 10.44
CA ASP A 312 -3.97 -2.25 10.36
C ASP A 312 -3.96 -3.13 9.10
N LYS A 313 -5.15 -3.50 8.60
CA LYS A 313 -5.31 -4.26 7.35
C LYS A 313 -4.80 -3.50 6.13
N LEU A 314 -5.05 -2.19 6.05
CA LEU A 314 -4.57 -1.39 4.92
C LEU A 314 -3.06 -1.18 4.98
N LYS A 315 -2.53 -0.96 6.20
CA LYS A 315 -1.08 -0.80 6.44
C LYS A 315 -0.25 -2.04 6.12
N LYS A 316 -0.85 -3.24 6.21
CA LYS A 316 -0.20 -4.49 5.78
C LYS A 316 0.07 -4.54 4.28
N LEU A 317 -0.78 -3.89 3.48
CA LEU A 317 -0.68 -3.88 2.02
C LEU A 317 0.03 -2.63 1.50
N ASP A 318 -0.22 -1.49 2.14
CA ASP A 318 0.44 -0.22 1.83
C ASP A 318 0.87 0.48 3.13
N PRO A 319 2.17 0.55 3.46
CA PRO A 319 2.65 1.14 4.70
C PRO A 319 2.26 2.61 4.89
N GLU A 320 2.09 3.35 3.80
CA GLU A 320 1.71 4.76 3.84
C GLU A 320 0.52 5.08 2.91
N PRO A 321 -0.71 4.67 3.26
CA PRO A 321 -1.87 4.82 2.37
C PRO A 321 -2.23 6.30 2.14
N LEU A 322 -2.46 6.68 0.86
CA LEU A 322 -2.89 8.04 0.50
C LEU A 322 -4.13 8.52 1.29
N PRO A 323 -5.22 7.74 1.43
CA PRO A 323 -6.41 8.20 2.15
C PRO A 323 -6.11 8.58 3.60
N MET A 324 -5.16 7.90 4.25
CA MET A 324 -4.82 8.14 5.65
C MET A 324 -4.17 9.52 5.83
N ASP A 325 -3.24 9.89 4.95
CA ASP A 325 -2.61 11.20 4.98
C ASP A 325 -3.61 12.32 4.63
N VAL A 326 -4.54 12.07 3.69
CA VAL A 326 -5.61 13.00 3.33
C VAL A 326 -6.58 13.23 4.49
N LEU A 327 -7.01 12.16 5.17
CA LEU A 327 -7.87 12.25 6.35
C LEU A 327 -7.13 12.94 7.51
N ALA A 328 -5.84 12.64 7.71
CA ALA A 328 -5.02 13.31 8.71
C ALA A 328 -4.91 14.82 8.45
N LEU A 329 -4.78 15.25 7.19
CA LEU A 329 -4.78 16.67 6.82
C LEU A 329 -6.13 17.32 7.18
N LYS A 330 -7.25 16.68 6.85
CA LYS A 330 -8.59 17.17 7.24
C LYS A 330 -8.76 17.29 8.75
N MET A 331 -8.29 16.30 9.51
CA MET A 331 -8.34 16.34 10.98
C MET A 331 -7.46 17.47 11.54
N ALA A 332 -6.26 17.67 11.01
CA ALA A 332 -5.37 18.76 11.44
C ALA A 332 -5.99 20.14 11.17
N ASP A 333 -6.66 20.32 10.02
CA ASP A 333 -7.39 21.56 9.72
C ASP A 333 -8.55 21.78 10.70
N LEU A 334 -9.31 20.74 11.04
CA LEU A 334 -10.36 20.84 12.06
C LEU A 334 -9.81 21.14 13.46
N GLU A 335 -8.67 20.55 13.86
CA GLU A 335 -7.99 20.87 15.12
C GLU A 335 -7.58 22.35 15.17
N TYR A 336 -7.08 22.90 14.06
CA TYR A 336 -6.76 24.31 13.95
C TYR A 336 -8.02 25.19 14.05
N LYS A 337 -9.06 24.89 13.29
CA LYS A 337 -10.33 25.64 13.33
C LYS A 337 -11.00 25.57 14.71
N SER A 338 -10.91 24.43 15.39
CA SER A 338 -11.33 24.27 16.79
C SER A 338 -10.54 25.16 17.74
N ALA A 339 -9.20 25.20 17.60
CA ALA A 339 -8.38 26.12 18.38
C ALA A 339 -8.75 27.59 18.15
N LEU A 340 -9.15 27.99 16.93
CA LEU A 340 -9.63 29.34 16.64
C LEU A 340 -10.97 29.67 17.31
N VAL A 341 -11.90 28.73 17.36
CA VAL A 341 -13.20 28.91 18.04
C VAL A 341 -13.02 29.01 19.55
N ASP A 342 -12.17 28.14 20.13
CA ASP A 342 -11.79 28.20 21.54
C ASP A 342 -11.13 29.53 21.89
N SER A 343 -10.16 29.97 21.08
CA SER A 343 -9.44 31.20 21.33
C SER A 343 -10.33 32.42 21.20
N ARG A 344 -11.35 32.41 20.33
CA ARG A 344 -12.29 33.53 20.14
C ARG A 344 -12.96 33.95 21.45
N LYS A 345 -13.34 32.99 22.30
CA LYS A 345 -13.94 33.28 23.62
C LYS A 345 -12.98 33.97 24.58
N LEU A 346 -11.67 33.79 24.37
CA LEU A 346 -10.61 34.25 25.27
C LEU A 346 -9.78 35.40 24.68
N LYS A 347 -10.04 35.80 23.42
CA LYS A 347 -9.29 36.88 22.73
C LYS A 347 -9.48 38.24 23.39
N ASP A 348 -10.65 38.49 23.97
CA ASP A 348 -10.96 39.72 24.71
C ASP A 348 -10.35 39.73 26.11
N SER A 349 -9.67 38.66 26.52
CA SER A 349 -8.93 38.66 27.79
C SER A 349 -7.89 39.76 27.77
N ALA A 350 -7.85 40.56 28.84
CA ALA A 350 -6.82 41.56 29.01
C ALA A 350 -5.43 40.93 29.27
N ASP A 351 -5.36 39.64 29.61
CA ASP A 351 -4.11 38.94 29.95
C ASP A 351 -3.24 38.66 28.73
N VAL A 352 -2.07 39.33 28.67
CA VAL A 352 -1.12 39.24 27.56
C VAL A 352 -0.46 37.86 27.48
N PHE A 353 -0.24 37.19 28.62
CA PHE A 353 0.37 35.86 28.64
C PHE A 353 -0.58 34.80 28.11
N LEU A 354 -1.85 34.86 28.52
CA LEU A 354 -2.90 33.98 27.99
C LEU A 354 -3.04 34.15 26.47
N GLN A 355 -3.10 35.38 25.98
CA GLN A 355 -3.18 35.67 24.54
C GLN A 355 -1.99 35.11 23.76
N LEU A 356 -0.78 35.20 24.33
CA LEU A 356 0.42 34.66 23.71
C LEU A 356 0.39 33.12 23.67
N GLU A 357 -0.08 32.47 24.73
CA GLU A 357 -0.25 31.02 24.78
C GLU A 357 -1.24 30.53 23.72
N LEU A 358 -2.38 31.22 23.57
CA LEU A 358 -3.40 30.92 22.57
C LEU A 358 -2.81 30.96 21.14
N ILE A 359 -2.03 31.99 20.81
CA ILE A 359 -1.40 32.10 19.48
C ILE A 359 -0.34 31.01 19.27
N LYS A 360 0.46 30.68 20.30
CA LYS A 360 1.42 29.57 20.21
C LYS A 360 0.71 28.25 19.92
N ARG A 361 -0.46 28.01 20.56
CA ARG A 361 -1.31 26.83 20.28
C ARG A 361 -1.83 26.85 18.84
N GLU A 362 -2.35 27.99 18.37
CA GLU A 362 -2.82 28.13 16.97
C GLU A 362 -1.71 27.86 15.95
N ILE A 363 -0.50 28.42 16.16
CA ILE A 363 0.68 28.19 15.29
C ILE A 363 1.08 26.71 15.29
N LYS A 364 1.05 26.05 16.46
CA LYS A 364 1.37 24.63 16.55
C LYS A 364 0.44 23.79 15.66
N GLN A 365 -0.86 24.07 15.65
CA GLN A 365 -1.81 23.36 14.80
C GLN A 365 -1.62 23.69 13.32
N LEU A 366 -1.38 24.96 12.97
CA LEU A 366 -1.07 25.34 11.58
C LEU A 366 0.17 24.63 11.02
N LYS A 367 1.21 24.45 11.84
CA LYS A 367 2.41 23.69 11.43
C LYS A 367 2.10 22.23 11.11
N LYS A 368 1.13 21.62 11.80
CA LYS A 368 0.67 20.26 11.51
C LYS A 368 -0.04 20.19 10.16
N VAL A 369 -0.92 21.16 9.86
CA VAL A 369 -1.60 21.29 8.56
C VAL A 369 -0.58 21.45 7.43
N ASP A 370 0.35 22.41 7.57
CA ASP A 370 1.40 22.66 6.57
C ASP A 370 2.26 21.41 6.32
N SER A 371 2.77 20.77 7.39
CA SER A 371 3.60 19.58 7.26
C SER A 371 2.89 18.43 6.53
N LEU A 372 1.60 18.21 6.78
CA LEU A 372 0.83 17.17 6.11
C LEU A 372 0.53 17.53 4.64
N ALA A 373 0.19 18.79 4.37
CA ALA A 373 -0.04 19.25 3.00
C ALA A 373 1.24 19.20 2.17
N VAL A 374 2.39 19.56 2.74
CA VAL A 374 3.71 19.43 2.10
C VAL A 374 4.04 17.96 1.82
N LYS A 375 3.82 17.05 2.80
CA LYS A 375 4.00 15.61 2.60
C LYS A 375 3.18 15.11 1.41
N LEU A 376 1.90 15.48 1.34
CA LEU A 376 0.99 15.09 0.26
C LEU A 376 1.38 15.67 -1.11
N LEU A 377 1.90 16.91 -1.16
CA LEU A 377 2.37 17.51 -2.42
C LEU A 377 3.67 16.92 -2.96
N MET A 378 4.49 16.31 -2.10
CA MET A 378 5.71 15.60 -2.52
C MET A 378 5.42 14.24 -3.17
N ARG A 379 4.20 13.71 -3.00
CA ARG A 379 3.79 12.40 -3.52
C ARG A 379 3.35 12.46 -4.97
N ASN A 380 3.45 11.33 -5.66
CA ASN A 380 2.81 11.12 -6.95
C ASN A 380 1.31 10.82 -6.76
N VAL A 381 0.54 11.86 -6.46
CA VAL A 381 -0.91 11.73 -6.18
C VAL A 381 -1.68 11.14 -7.37
N ASP A 382 -1.22 11.31 -8.62
CA ASP A 382 -1.89 10.69 -9.77
C ASP A 382 -1.84 9.17 -9.71
N GLU A 383 -0.66 8.62 -9.45
CA GLU A 383 -0.42 7.18 -9.42
C GLU A 383 -1.07 6.54 -8.17
N GLU A 384 -0.92 7.18 -7.00
CA GLU A 384 -1.51 6.69 -5.77
C GLU A 384 -3.05 6.77 -5.80
N ALA A 385 -3.64 7.78 -6.45
CA ALA A 385 -5.08 7.88 -6.59
C ALA A 385 -5.69 6.72 -7.38
N LEU A 386 -4.94 6.09 -8.30
CA LEU A 386 -5.42 4.88 -8.99
C LEU A 386 -5.65 3.73 -8.00
N ASN A 387 -4.78 3.57 -7.01
CA ASN A 387 -4.90 2.54 -5.98
C ASN A 387 -6.11 2.78 -5.06
N TYR A 388 -6.54 4.03 -4.94
CA TYR A 388 -7.60 4.47 -4.03
C TYR A 388 -8.77 5.13 -4.76
N GLN A 389 -9.02 4.70 -6.00
CA GLN A 389 -9.98 5.36 -6.89
C GLN A 389 -11.35 5.54 -6.24
N HIS A 390 -11.89 4.50 -5.58
CA HIS A 390 -13.18 4.58 -4.89
C HIS A 390 -13.26 5.70 -3.84
N PHE A 391 -12.21 5.88 -3.04
CA PHE A 391 -12.14 6.96 -2.05
C PHE A 391 -12.04 8.33 -2.73
N VAL A 392 -11.13 8.46 -3.70
CA VAL A 392 -10.91 9.74 -4.41
C VAL A 392 -12.16 10.20 -5.16
N THR A 393 -12.83 9.30 -5.89
CA THR A 393 -14.05 9.64 -6.63
C THR A 393 -15.23 9.90 -5.71
N SER A 394 -15.37 9.16 -4.61
CA SER A 394 -16.50 9.34 -3.68
C SER A 394 -16.37 10.62 -2.84
N THR A 395 -15.15 11.02 -2.49
CA THR A 395 -14.90 12.17 -1.62
C THR A 395 -14.62 13.47 -2.38
N TYR A 396 -13.87 13.40 -3.49
CA TYR A 396 -13.39 14.58 -4.21
C TYR A 396 -13.84 14.63 -5.68
N ASN A 397 -14.63 13.67 -6.16
CA ASN A 397 -15.04 13.46 -7.55
C ASN A 397 -13.91 13.15 -8.54
N SER A 398 -12.73 13.77 -8.41
CA SER A 398 -11.57 13.51 -9.28
C SER A 398 -10.23 13.75 -8.59
N THR A 399 -9.17 13.12 -9.09
CA THR A 399 -7.79 13.33 -8.64
C THR A 399 -7.33 14.79 -8.78
N SER A 400 -7.81 15.49 -9.82
CA SER A 400 -7.50 16.90 -10.03
C SER A 400 -8.06 17.79 -8.91
N LEU A 401 -9.27 17.50 -8.43
CA LEU A 401 -9.90 18.22 -7.33
C LEU A 401 -9.22 17.91 -6.00
N LEU A 402 -8.81 16.65 -5.76
CA LEU A 402 -7.99 16.29 -4.60
C LEU A 402 -6.69 17.10 -4.56
N LYS A 403 -5.94 17.15 -5.67
CA LYS A 403 -4.70 17.94 -5.76
C LYS A 403 -4.94 19.44 -5.53
N SER A 404 -5.99 19.98 -6.13
CA SER A 404 -6.39 21.37 -5.95
C SER A 404 -6.70 21.68 -4.49
N TRP A 405 -7.44 20.78 -3.83
CA TRP A 405 -7.73 20.88 -2.40
C TRP A 405 -6.46 20.85 -1.54
N ILE A 406 -5.56 19.87 -1.73
CA ILE A 406 -4.28 19.79 -0.99
C ILE A 406 -3.46 21.09 -1.17
N LYS A 407 -3.39 21.60 -2.41
CA LYS A 407 -2.68 22.86 -2.70
C LYS A 407 -3.34 24.05 -2.00
N ALA A 408 -4.66 24.14 -2.04
CA ALA A 408 -5.42 25.20 -1.38
C ALA A 408 -5.22 25.19 0.14
N GLU A 409 -5.19 24.00 0.77
CA GLU A 409 -4.92 23.86 2.20
C GLU A 409 -3.50 24.31 2.57
N ARG A 410 -2.49 23.98 1.75
CA ARG A 410 -1.13 24.49 1.96
C ARG A 410 -1.07 26.01 1.84
N GLU A 411 -1.61 26.57 0.77
CA GLU A 411 -1.59 28.02 0.57
C GLU A 411 -2.35 28.75 1.68
N PHE A 412 -3.42 28.15 2.20
CA PHE A 412 -4.14 28.63 3.38
C PHE A 412 -3.24 28.61 4.62
N ALA A 413 -2.60 27.47 4.91
CA ALA A 413 -1.70 27.32 6.05
C ALA A 413 -0.54 28.32 5.99
N ASP A 414 0.09 28.49 4.83
CA ASP A 414 1.18 29.45 4.59
C ASP A 414 0.75 30.90 4.88
N ARG A 415 -0.43 31.31 4.37
CA ARG A 415 -0.95 32.66 4.59
C ARG A 415 -1.30 32.91 6.06
N GLU A 416 -1.98 31.97 6.70
CA GLU A 416 -2.37 32.12 8.10
C GLU A 416 -1.16 32.05 9.04
N MET A 417 -0.18 31.22 8.73
CA MET A 417 1.06 31.12 9.51
C MET A 417 1.84 32.45 9.52
N LYS A 418 1.95 33.14 8.36
CA LYS A 418 2.57 34.47 8.29
C LYS A 418 1.87 35.48 9.20
N LYS A 419 0.54 35.60 9.11
CA LYS A 419 -0.25 36.49 9.96
C LYS A 419 -0.07 36.16 11.44
N LYS A 420 -0.05 34.88 11.80
CA LYS A 420 0.09 34.43 13.19
C LYS A 420 1.48 34.67 13.76
N PHE A 421 2.53 34.56 12.96
CA PHE A 421 3.88 34.93 13.38
C PHE A 421 4.04 36.43 13.58
N GLU A 422 3.43 37.26 12.73
CA GLU A 422 3.38 38.71 12.94
C GLU A 422 2.65 39.06 14.24
N GLU A 423 1.48 38.44 14.49
CA GLU A 423 0.72 38.60 15.73
C GLU A 423 1.52 38.14 16.96
N LEU A 424 2.23 37.00 16.86
CA LEU A 424 3.10 36.50 17.92
C LEU A 424 4.24 37.47 18.22
N ALA A 425 4.89 38.03 17.19
CA ALA A 425 5.98 38.99 17.35
C ALA A 425 5.50 40.24 18.09
N GLN A 426 4.36 40.81 17.67
CA GLN A 426 3.74 41.97 18.32
C GLN A 426 3.41 41.71 19.79
N ARG A 427 2.82 40.55 20.11
CA ARG A 427 2.47 40.21 21.50
C ARG A 427 3.67 39.86 22.36
N THR A 428 4.69 39.23 21.77
CA THR A 428 5.96 38.98 22.46
C THR A 428 6.65 40.29 22.80
N GLU A 429 6.58 41.28 21.92
CA GLU A 429 7.08 42.62 22.22
C GLU A 429 6.25 43.29 23.33
N ALA A 430 4.92 43.20 23.29
CA ALA A 430 4.03 43.80 24.30
C ALA A 430 4.31 43.33 25.74
N ILE A 431 4.83 42.11 25.94
CA ILE A 431 5.26 41.59 27.25
C ILE A 431 6.38 42.43 27.87
N ASN A 432 7.20 43.07 27.05
CA ASN A 432 8.31 43.90 27.50
C ASN A 432 7.88 45.32 27.85
N TRP A 433 6.59 45.63 27.80
CA TRP A 433 6.05 46.96 28.05
C TRP A 433 4.92 46.94 29.07
N LEU A 434 4.86 47.99 29.89
CA LEU A 434 3.77 48.29 30.79
C LEU A 434 3.06 49.56 30.27
N LEU A 435 1.76 49.48 30.02
CA LEU A 435 0.93 50.53 29.44
C LEU A 435 0.23 51.32 30.55
N ALA A 436 0.69 52.54 30.80
CA ALA A 436 0.22 53.39 31.89
C ALA A 436 -0.44 54.69 31.37
N GLY A 437 -1.61 54.57 30.76
CA GLY A 437 -2.29 55.69 30.07
C GLY A 437 -1.72 55.86 28.66
N SER A 438 -1.23 57.05 28.32
CA SER A 438 -0.49 57.30 27.07
C SER A 438 0.99 56.91 27.13
N ASP A 439 1.48 56.48 28.29
CA ASP A 439 2.87 56.15 28.53
C ASP A 439 3.14 54.64 28.35
N SER A 440 4.26 54.31 27.68
CA SER A 440 4.79 52.94 27.58
C SER A 440 6.09 52.85 28.39
N ILE A 441 6.11 51.95 29.37
CA ILE A 441 7.22 51.79 30.30
C ILE A 441 7.91 50.47 29.99
N PRO A 442 9.21 50.48 29.66
CA PRO A 442 9.90 49.25 29.35
C PRO A 442 10.06 48.43 30.63
N LEU A 443 9.83 47.13 30.54
CA LEU A 443 10.14 46.12 31.56
C LEU A 443 11.49 45.45 31.26
N THR A 444 12.33 46.16 30.51
CA THR A 444 13.70 45.80 30.14
C THR A 444 14.54 47.07 30.22
N ILE A 445 15.86 46.93 30.37
CA ILE A 445 16.76 48.09 30.42
C ILE A 445 16.90 48.66 29.01
N GLN A 446 16.13 49.70 28.69
CA GLN A 446 16.18 50.39 27.39
C GLN A 446 16.70 51.83 27.54
N ARG A 447 17.72 52.17 26.74
CA ARG A 447 18.37 53.49 26.82
C ARG A 447 17.52 54.63 26.23
N LYS A 448 16.62 54.34 25.28
CA LYS A 448 15.87 55.36 24.52
C LYS A 448 14.53 55.79 25.14
N SER A 449 14.06 55.16 26.21
CA SER A 449 12.80 55.55 26.87
C SER A 449 13.02 56.69 27.87
N LYS A 450 11.99 57.53 28.07
CA LYS A 450 11.95 58.53 29.16
C LYS A 450 11.86 57.87 30.53
N PHE A 451 11.29 56.67 30.59
CA PHE A 451 11.31 55.83 31.78
C PHE A 451 12.60 55.02 31.80
N LYS A 452 13.35 55.12 32.89
CA LYS A 452 14.56 54.36 33.17
C LYS A 452 14.27 53.43 34.35
N PRO A 453 13.83 52.18 34.09
CA PRO A 453 13.66 51.19 35.15
C PRO A 453 15.00 50.93 35.82
N LEU A 454 15.02 51.03 37.15
CA LEU A 454 16.18 50.68 37.97
C LEU A 454 15.98 49.34 38.68
N LEU A 455 14.71 48.97 38.89
CA LEU A 455 14.27 47.71 39.46
C LEU A 455 13.12 47.17 38.62
N ILE A 456 13.24 45.92 38.19
CA ILE A 456 12.17 45.17 37.53
C ILE A 456 12.08 43.82 38.25
N GLU A 457 11.04 43.64 39.03
CA GLU A 457 10.69 42.37 39.66
C GLU A 457 9.48 41.75 38.95
N GLN A 458 9.09 40.53 39.32
CA GLN A 458 7.96 39.84 38.68
C GLN A 458 6.65 40.65 38.74
N ARG A 459 6.42 41.38 39.83
CA ARG A 459 5.16 42.10 40.10
C ARG A 459 5.30 43.62 40.11
N TYR A 460 6.50 44.17 40.01
CA TYR A 460 6.74 45.61 40.21
C TYR A 460 7.84 46.14 39.31
N SER A 461 7.71 47.41 38.93
CA SER A 461 8.77 48.19 38.30
C SER A 461 8.94 49.51 39.03
N ALA A 462 10.17 49.83 39.40
CA ALA A 462 10.53 51.11 39.98
C ALA A 462 11.74 51.71 39.27
N GLY A 463 11.80 53.03 39.21
CA GLY A 463 12.89 53.72 38.52
C GLY A 463 12.70 55.21 38.49
N ILE A 464 13.31 55.86 37.50
CA ILE A 464 13.22 57.30 37.29
C ILE A 464 12.59 57.58 35.93
N VAL A 465 11.64 58.50 35.87
CA VAL A 465 11.14 59.08 34.63
C VAL A 465 11.75 60.47 34.45
N PHE A 466 12.44 60.69 33.34
CA PHE A 466 13.02 61.98 32.99
C PHE A 466 12.12 62.72 32.02
N THR A 467 11.69 63.94 32.36
CA THR A 467 11.03 64.84 31.41
C THR A 467 12.05 65.58 30.55
N ASP A 468 13.24 65.83 31.10
CA ASP A 468 14.43 66.34 30.44
C ASP A 468 15.69 65.88 31.21
N SER A 469 16.88 66.26 30.73
CA SER A 469 18.16 65.83 31.34
C SER A 469 18.41 66.29 32.79
N LEU A 470 17.62 67.25 33.29
CA LEU A 470 17.75 67.88 34.60
C LEU A 470 16.57 67.57 35.53
N ASN A 471 15.41 67.22 34.99
CA ASN A 471 14.17 66.97 35.70
C ASN A 471 13.79 65.49 35.63
N GLY A 472 14.07 64.78 36.73
CA GLY A 472 13.62 63.41 36.96
C GLY A 472 12.63 63.32 38.12
N GLU A 473 11.71 62.37 38.03
CA GLU A 473 10.83 61.93 39.12
C GLU A 473 11.00 60.42 39.32
N GLY A 474 10.93 59.96 40.56
CA GLY A 474 10.85 58.54 40.85
C GLY A 474 9.48 58.00 40.45
N TYR A 475 9.41 56.75 40.03
CA TYR A 475 8.15 56.05 39.79
C TYR A 475 8.15 54.66 40.41
N PHE A 476 6.96 54.18 40.77
CA PHE A 476 6.71 52.82 41.25
C PHE A 476 5.36 52.33 40.75
N TYR A 477 5.38 51.39 39.80
CA TYR A 477 4.17 50.81 39.21
C TYR A 477 4.15 49.30 39.44
N ASN A 478 2.95 48.73 39.65
CA ASN A 478 2.80 47.27 39.66
C ASN A 478 2.64 46.72 38.24
N ILE A 479 3.07 45.47 38.06
CA ILE A 479 3.01 44.72 36.81
C ILE A 479 1.86 43.73 36.94
N THR A 480 0.79 43.98 36.20
CA THR A 480 -0.36 43.08 36.11
C THR A 480 -0.24 42.18 34.87
N PRO A 481 -0.97 41.04 34.82
CA PRO A 481 -1.03 40.20 33.62
C PRO A 481 -1.50 40.95 32.37
N SER A 482 -2.35 41.97 32.55
CA SER A 482 -2.81 42.83 31.46
C SER A 482 -1.84 43.93 31.05
N ARG A 483 -0.68 44.01 31.71
CA ARG A 483 0.31 45.07 31.52
C ARG A 483 -0.27 46.48 31.71
N LYS A 484 -1.39 46.60 32.43
CA LYS A 484 -1.98 47.88 32.83
C LYS A 484 -1.85 48.01 34.36
N PRO A 485 -1.01 48.91 34.88
CA PRO A 485 -0.79 49.03 36.30
C PRO A 485 -2.07 49.49 37.00
N THR A 486 -2.40 48.86 38.12
CA THR A 486 -3.45 49.33 39.02
C THR A 486 -2.91 50.29 40.08
N ILE A 487 -1.62 50.15 40.43
CA ILE A 487 -0.88 51.04 41.32
C ILE A 487 0.09 51.83 40.45
N LYS A 488 -0.12 53.16 40.37
CA LYS A 488 0.69 54.07 39.55
C LYS A 488 1.11 55.27 40.39
N VAL A 489 2.33 55.27 40.91
CA VAL A 489 2.83 56.37 41.77
C VAL A 489 4.07 57.01 41.19
N LYS A 490 4.10 58.34 41.19
CA LYS A 490 5.30 59.17 40.93
C LYS A 490 5.64 59.95 42.19
N PHE A 491 6.93 60.16 42.45
CA PHE A 491 7.40 60.81 43.67
C PHE A 491 8.65 61.67 43.43
N PRO A 492 8.86 62.73 44.22
CA PRO A 492 10.04 63.58 44.08
C PRO A 492 11.30 62.80 44.45
N ILE A 493 12.39 63.07 43.73
CA ILE A 493 13.73 62.52 44.00
C ILE A 493 14.74 63.66 44.21
N ASP A 494 15.92 63.35 44.71
CA ASP A 494 17.04 64.30 44.82
C ASP A 494 17.55 64.73 43.42
N LYS A 495 16.88 65.74 42.83
CA LYS A 495 17.18 66.28 41.49
C LYS A 495 18.62 66.79 41.34
N ALA A 496 19.28 67.17 42.44
CA ALA A 496 20.66 67.64 42.39
C ALA A 496 21.62 66.50 42.05
N ASN A 497 21.34 65.30 42.55
CA ASN A 497 22.26 64.16 42.50
C ASN A 497 21.81 63.04 41.56
N LEU A 498 20.52 62.81 41.40
CA LEU A 498 19.92 61.73 40.60
C LEU A 498 19.55 62.23 39.19
N LYS A 499 20.57 62.55 38.38
CA LYS A 499 20.42 63.08 37.00
C LYS A 499 20.61 61.98 35.95
N GLU A 500 20.04 62.18 34.75
CA GLU A 500 20.12 61.19 33.66
C GLU A 500 21.57 60.84 33.28
N ARG A 501 22.47 61.83 33.24
CA ARG A 501 23.92 61.62 32.97
C ARG A 501 24.62 60.70 33.99
N ARG A 502 24.01 60.47 35.16
CA ARG A 502 24.54 59.62 36.24
C ARG A 502 23.80 58.30 36.36
N LEU A 503 22.87 57.99 35.46
CA LEU A 503 21.98 56.83 35.55
C LEU A 503 22.71 55.50 35.78
N GLU A 504 23.87 55.31 35.15
CA GLU A 504 24.67 54.08 35.31
C GLU A 504 25.14 53.83 36.75
N GLY A 505 25.24 54.88 37.58
CA GLY A 505 25.57 54.79 39.00
C GLY A 505 24.36 54.78 39.94
N ILE A 506 23.14 54.94 39.43
CA ILE A 506 21.93 54.94 40.25
C ILE A 506 21.45 53.50 40.44
N ARG A 507 20.97 53.19 41.64
CA ARG A 507 20.44 51.87 42.03
C ARG A 507 19.10 52.04 42.72
N ALA A 508 18.29 50.99 42.74
CA ALA A 508 17.02 50.96 43.43
C ALA A 508 16.82 49.64 44.17
N ARG A 509 16.04 49.69 45.26
CA ARG A 509 15.64 48.53 46.06
C ARG A 509 14.20 48.72 46.52
N LEU A 510 13.45 47.63 46.56
CA LEU A 510 12.07 47.56 47.01
C LEU A 510 11.97 46.63 48.21
N THR A 511 11.14 46.97 49.17
CA THR A 511 10.57 46.00 50.11
C THR A 511 9.06 46.19 50.17
N VAL A 512 8.35 45.10 50.38
CA VAL A 512 6.89 45.04 50.44
C VAL A 512 6.49 44.36 51.74
N ASP A 513 5.37 44.78 52.34
CA ASP A 513 4.79 44.05 53.47
C ASP A 513 4.16 42.71 53.02
N GLN A 514 3.90 41.81 53.97
CA GLN A 514 3.33 40.49 53.67
C GLN A 514 1.95 40.56 52.98
N GLY A 515 1.19 41.65 53.21
CA GLY A 515 -0.12 41.88 52.61
C GLY A 515 -0.11 42.64 51.28
N GLU A 516 1.05 43.05 50.77
CA GLU A 516 1.19 43.94 49.60
C GLU A 516 0.33 45.21 49.69
N ASN A 517 0.19 45.76 50.90
CA ASN A 517 -0.52 47.00 51.18
C ASN A 517 0.45 48.19 51.28
N ILE A 518 1.71 47.95 51.65
CA ILE A 518 2.73 48.97 51.87
C ILE A 518 3.99 48.61 51.10
N PHE A 519 4.44 49.55 50.27
CA PHE A 519 5.65 49.43 49.47
C PHE A 519 6.65 50.51 49.90
N PHE A 520 7.91 50.11 50.04
CA PHE A 520 9.01 51.04 50.27
C PHE A 520 10.01 50.96 49.13
N VAL A 521 10.24 52.09 48.48
CA VAL A 521 11.19 52.21 47.36
C VAL A 521 12.34 53.10 47.79
N LEU A 522 13.56 52.56 47.70
CA LEU A 522 14.80 53.27 47.94
C LEU A 522 15.53 53.44 46.61
N ILE A 523 15.81 54.68 46.19
CA ILE A 523 16.63 55.00 45.03
C ILE A 523 17.87 55.74 45.52
N TRP A 524 19.07 55.31 45.16
CA TRP A 524 20.32 55.94 45.61
C TRP A 524 21.37 56.01 44.52
N TRP A 525 22.31 56.94 44.67
CA TRP A 525 23.51 57.00 43.84
C TRP A 525 24.67 56.25 44.52
N GLY A 526 25.36 55.39 43.77
CA GLY A 526 26.47 54.58 44.28
C GLY A 526 27.77 55.34 44.54
N GLN A 527 27.79 56.68 44.44
CA GLN A 527 28.96 57.51 44.73
C GLN A 527 28.63 58.58 45.77
N LYS A 528 29.66 59.02 46.52
CA LYS A 528 29.50 60.03 47.58
C LYS A 528 29.42 61.45 47.01
N VAL A 529 28.53 62.25 47.59
CA VAL A 529 28.46 63.71 47.43
C VAL A 529 28.56 64.32 48.82
N LYS A 530 29.59 65.13 49.06
CA LYS A 530 29.86 65.68 50.41
C LYS A 530 29.88 64.57 51.48
N GLU A 531 30.66 63.52 51.20
CA GLU A 531 30.89 62.34 52.07
C GLU A 531 29.72 61.36 52.25
N LYS A 532 28.51 61.70 51.79
CA LYS A 532 27.31 60.86 51.91
C LYS A 532 26.81 60.35 50.56
N TYR A 533 26.17 59.19 50.54
CA TYR A 533 25.45 58.64 49.40
C TYR A 533 24.05 59.28 49.32
N PRO A 534 23.74 60.07 48.28
CA PRO A 534 22.42 60.66 48.15
C PRO A 534 21.40 59.56 47.81
N ALA A 535 20.31 59.51 48.58
CA ALA A 535 19.21 58.62 48.33
C ALA A 535 17.86 59.29 48.55
N THR A 536 16.83 58.73 47.93
CA THR A 536 15.43 59.06 48.14
C THR A 536 14.73 57.78 48.60
N LEU A 537 14.11 57.84 49.78
CA LEU A 537 13.29 56.77 50.33
C LEU A 537 11.83 57.19 50.25
N THR A 538 10.96 56.28 49.82
CA THR A 538 9.54 56.57 49.59
C THR A 538 8.68 55.46 50.15
N LYS A 539 7.55 55.83 50.80
CA LYS A 539 6.51 54.93 51.27
C LYS A 539 5.24 55.10 50.46
N ILE A 540 4.67 54.00 50.01
CA ILE A 540 3.50 53.94 49.13
C ILE A 540 2.47 52.99 49.72
N TYR A 541 1.22 53.43 49.79
CA TYR A 541 0.07 52.59 50.11
C TYR A 541 -0.62 52.13 48.84
N ARG A 542 -1.14 50.90 48.85
CA ARG A 542 -1.95 50.36 47.75
C ARG A 542 -3.25 51.15 47.53
N SER A 543 -3.90 51.60 48.61
CA SER A 543 -5.16 52.36 48.58
C SER A 543 -4.96 53.81 48.18
N ASP A 544 -4.03 54.49 48.85
CA ASP A 544 -3.94 55.95 48.84
C ASP A 544 -2.78 56.49 47.99
N GLY A 545 -1.94 55.61 47.44
CA GLY A 545 -0.78 55.99 46.65
C GLY A 545 0.38 56.51 47.52
N LEU A 546 0.99 57.62 47.11
CA LEU A 546 2.17 58.16 47.78
C LEU A 546 1.84 58.64 49.21
N SER A 547 2.49 58.05 50.23
CA SER A 547 2.38 58.54 51.61
C SER A 547 3.38 59.66 51.89
N TRP A 548 4.66 59.38 51.64
CA TRP A 548 5.74 60.35 51.79
C TRP A 548 6.96 59.94 50.97
N ALA A 549 7.79 60.92 50.62
CA ALA A 549 9.09 60.75 49.98
C ALA A 549 10.09 61.68 50.65
N ILE A 550 11.23 61.14 51.09
CA ILE A 550 12.27 61.89 51.81
C ILE A 550 13.63 61.69 51.14
N ASN A 551 14.45 62.74 51.10
CA ASN A 551 15.85 62.62 50.72
C ASN A 551 16.65 62.21 51.96
N LEU A 552 17.29 61.05 51.89
CA LEU A 552 17.99 60.38 52.97
C LEU A 552 19.47 60.23 52.56
N PRO A 553 20.35 61.21 52.86
CA PRO A 553 21.78 61.03 52.62
C PRO A 553 22.34 59.99 53.60
N MET A 554 22.89 58.90 53.08
CA MET A 554 23.39 57.76 53.87
C MET A 554 24.91 57.76 53.95
N ASP A 555 25.47 57.34 55.08
CA ASP A 555 26.93 57.23 55.24
C ASP A 555 27.51 55.94 54.62
N PHE A 556 26.62 55.02 54.22
CA PHE A 556 26.92 53.70 53.66
C PHE A 556 26.05 53.35 52.44
N VAL A 557 26.46 52.31 51.70
CA VAL A 557 25.69 51.76 50.58
C VAL A 557 24.72 50.70 51.12
N PRO A 558 23.41 50.84 50.92
CA PRO A 558 22.42 49.94 51.52
C PRO A 558 22.47 48.54 50.89
N GLU A 559 22.57 47.52 51.74
CA GLU A 559 22.58 46.10 51.34
C GLU A 559 21.21 45.43 51.55
N GLU A 560 20.46 45.87 52.57
CA GLU A 560 19.16 45.30 52.91
C GLU A 560 18.14 46.40 53.27
N LEU A 561 16.88 46.14 52.92
CA LEU A 561 15.73 46.97 53.26
C LEU A 561 14.67 46.06 53.90
N GLN A 562 14.41 46.22 55.20
CA GLN A 562 13.51 45.35 55.96
C GLN A 562 12.42 46.17 56.63
N PHE A 563 11.15 45.81 56.39
CA PHE A 563 10.00 46.43 57.05
C PHE A 563 9.52 45.58 58.24
N GLN A 564 9.42 46.18 59.42
CA GLN A 564 8.88 45.55 60.62
C GLN A 564 7.42 45.94 60.80
N VAL A 565 6.52 44.98 60.60
CA VAL A 565 5.06 45.23 60.64
C VAL A 565 4.61 45.66 62.04
N ASP A 566 5.17 45.07 63.09
CA ASP A 566 4.76 45.31 64.48
C ASP A 566 5.04 46.74 64.96
N THR A 567 6.16 47.31 64.56
CA THR A 567 6.59 48.65 64.96
C THR A 567 6.25 49.72 63.91
N GLY A 568 6.02 49.30 62.66
CA GLY A 568 5.89 50.19 61.52
C GLY A 568 7.20 50.86 61.09
N ASP A 569 8.34 50.38 61.62
CA ASP A 569 9.67 50.89 61.32
C ASP A 569 10.27 50.20 60.09
N LEU A 570 10.97 50.98 59.27
CA LEU A 570 11.77 50.50 58.15
C LEU A 570 13.25 50.55 58.51
N ILE A 571 13.95 49.43 58.35
CA ILE A 571 15.37 49.32 58.68
C ILE A 571 16.17 49.19 57.38
N LEU A 572 17.10 50.13 57.17
CA LEU A 572 18.13 50.06 56.13
C LEU A 572 19.42 49.55 56.77
N ARG A 573 20.05 48.52 56.21
CA ARG A 573 21.29 47.92 56.76
C ARG A 573 22.40 47.82 55.73
N ALA A 574 23.64 47.92 56.20
CA ALA A 574 24.86 47.48 55.51
C ALA A 574 25.91 47.07 56.56
N GLY A 575 26.22 45.77 56.65
CA GLY A 575 27.02 45.24 57.75
C GLY A 575 26.47 45.63 59.14
N GLU A 576 27.31 46.25 59.98
CA GLU A 576 26.94 46.71 61.34
C GLU A 576 26.20 48.06 61.34
N GLN A 577 26.17 48.78 60.22
CA GLN A 577 25.55 50.09 60.13
C GLN A 577 24.05 49.95 59.80
N ARG A 578 23.21 50.69 60.53
CA ARG A 578 21.76 50.71 60.31
C ARG A 578 21.16 52.10 60.43
N ILE A 579 20.12 52.35 59.64
CA ILE A 579 19.24 53.52 59.76
C ILE A 579 17.83 53.01 59.98
N VAL A 580 17.14 53.52 61.01
CA VAL A 580 15.75 53.19 61.29
C VAL A 580 14.89 54.40 60.93
N VAL A 581 13.92 54.19 60.05
CA VAL A 581 12.96 55.20 59.62
C VAL A 581 11.59 54.83 60.16
N ASP A 582 10.98 55.75 60.89
CA ASP A 582 9.66 55.52 61.48
C ASP A 582 8.53 55.59 60.44
N LYS A 583 7.30 55.26 60.87
CA LYS A 583 6.10 55.27 60.01
C LYS A 583 5.83 56.62 59.31
N SER A 584 6.33 57.74 59.86
CA SER A 584 6.17 59.11 59.37
C SER A 584 7.32 59.59 58.48
N GLY A 585 8.33 58.76 58.25
CA GLY A 585 9.52 59.13 57.46
C GLY A 585 10.58 59.88 58.26
N LYS A 586 10.53 59.85 59.60
CA LYS A 586 11.58 60.45 60.45
C LYS A 586 12.63 59.42 60.80
N ILE A 587 13.89 59.82 60.73
CA ILE A 587 15.04 59.00 61.13
C ILE A 587 15.10 58.97 62.65
N LYS A 588 15.20 57.77 63.23
CA LYS A 588 15.39 57.54 64.67
C LYS A 588 16.86 57.49 65.07
#